data_AF-A0A1H9LYI6-F1
#
_entry.id   AF-A0A1H9LYI6-F1
#
_cell.length_a   1.000
_cell.length_b   1.000
_cell.length_c   1.000
_cell.angle_alpha   90.00
_cell.angle_beta   90.00
_cell.angle_gamma   90.00
#
_symmetry.space_group_name_H-M   'P 1'
#
loop_
_entity.id
_entity.type
_entity.pdbx_description
1 polymer ?
#
loop_
_entity_poly.entity_id
_entity_poly.type
_entity_poly.pdbx_seq_one_letter_code
_entity_poly.pdbx_strand_id
1 'polypeptide(L)'
;MHVAADVARRRLERGVLLNYPEAVALITDHVLEGARDGRTVSELMESGRTVLAPEQVMRGVPEMIDSVQAEATFPDGTKLVTVHHPIAPSAGPAPGEVVVGSEPVELNPGRPRVTMVVVNVADRPVQVGSHFHFASVNTGLSFDREAAFGYRLDIPAGTAVRFEPGVEREVTLVPLAGLRIVRGLQR
;
A
#
# COMPACT_ATOMS: atom_id res chain seq x y z
N MET A 1 3.84 22.56 14.32
CA MET A 1 2.75 21.58 14.55
C MET A 1 1.94 21.93 15.79
N HIS A 2 2.50 21.94 17.00
CA HIS A 2 1.76 22.20 18.26
C HIS A 2 0.84 23.44 18.23
N VAL A 3 1.31 24.59 17.73
CA VAL A 3 0.45 25.80 17.61
C VAL A 3 -0.77 25.61 16.71
N ALA A 4 -0.66 24.82 15.63
CA ALA A 4 -1.79 24.51 14.76
C ALA A 4 -2.79 23.60 15.47
N ALA A 5 -2.30 22.62 16.24
CA ALA A 5 -3.11 21.75 17.07
C ALA A 5 -3.83 22.53 18.18
N ASP A 6 -3.18 23.50 18.81
CA ASP A 6 -3.80 24.38 19.80
C ASP A 6 -4.94 25.21 19.20
N VAL A 7 -4.77 25.71 17.97
CA VAL A 7 -5.85 26.42 17.24
C VAL A 7 -7.01 25.46 16.96
N ALA A 8 -6.73 24.24 16.52
CA ALA A 8 -7.74 23.21 16.25
C ALA A 8 -8.49 22.80 17.53
N ARG A 9 -7.78 22.60 18.65
CA ARG A 9 -8.35 22.25 19.96
C ARG A 9 -9.33 23.32 20.44
N ARG A 10 -8.93 24.60 20.38
CA ARG A 10 -9.81 25.73 20.72
C ARG A 10 -11.03 25.85 19.80
N ARG A 11 -10.93 25.41 18.53
CA ARG A 11 -12.08 25.36 17.61
C ARG A 11 -13.04 24.25 18.03
N LEU A 12 -12.52 23.06 18.30
CA LEU A 12 -13.29 21.90 18.76
C LEU A 12 -14.03 22.19 20.07
N GLU A 13 -13.36 22.82 21.05
CA GLU A 13 -13.96 23.23 22.33
C GLU A 13 -15.16 24.18 22.17
N ARG A 14 -15.19 24.97 21.09
CA ARG A 14 -16.34 25.84 20.77
C ARG A 14 -17.41 25.13 19.94
N GLY A 15 -17.30 23.82 19.73
CA GLY A 15 -18.22 23.03 18.93
C GLY A 15 -18.06 23.19 17.42
N VAL A 16 -16.92 23.69 16.94
CA VAL A 16 -16.65 23.77 15.51
C VAL A 16 -16.23 22.38 15.00
N LEU A 17 -16.90 21.89 13.96
CA LEU A 17 -16.48 20.68 13.24
C LEU A 17 -15.14 20.92 12.56
N LEU A 18 -14.17 20.06 12.82
CA LEU A 18 -12.82 20.23 12.30
C LEU A 18 -12.71 19.84 10.83
N ASN A 19 -11.96 20.63 10.07
CA ASN A 19 -11.58 20.30 8.70
C ASN A 19 -10.34 19.39 8.65
N TYR A 20 -9.92 19.01 7.43
CA TYR A 20 -8.75 18.16 7.19
C TYR A 20 -7.47 18.62 7.92
N PRO A 21 -6.95 19.85 7.73
CA PRO A 21 -5.69 20.25 8.36
C PRO A 21 -5.78 20.35 9.89
N GLU A 22 -6.96 20.68 10.44
CA GLU A 22 -7.18 20.72 11.89
C GLU A 22 -7.16 19.32 12.51
N ALA A 23 -7.83 18.36 11.86
CA ALA A 23 -7.83 16.97 12.31
C ALA A 23 -6.42 16.37 12.29
N VAL A 24 -5.70 16.55 11.18
CA VAL A 24 -4.29 16.13 11.06
C VAL A 24 -3.43 16.75 12.15
N ALA A 25 -3.59 18.06 12.42
CA ALA A 25 -2.80 18.73 13.45
C ALA A 25 -3.02 18.14 14.85
N LEU A 26 -4.26 17.86 15.25
CA LEU A 26 -4.55 17.27 16.56
C LEU A 26 -4.01 15.84 16.70
N ILE A 27 -4.14 15.02 15.65
CA ILE A 27 -3.63 13.64 15.67
C ILE A 27 -2.09 13.64 15.72
N THR A 28 -1.44 14.51 14.94
CA THR A 28 0.02 14.67 14.98
C THR A 28 0.48 15.13 16.37
N ASP A 29 -0.19 16.11 16.97
CA ASP A 29 0.12 16.62 18.31
C ASP A 29 0.02 15.53 19.38
N HIS A 30 -1.03 14.71 19.34
CA HIS A 30 -1.19 13.54 20.21
C HIS A 30 -0.01 12.56 20.12
N VAL A 31 0.48 12.31 18.90
CA VAL A 31 1.65 11.45 18.69
C VAL A 31 2.92 12.08 19.26
N LEU A 32 3.15 13.37 19.00
CA LEU A 32 4.36 14.07 19.46
C LEU A 32 4.43 14.15 20.99
N GLU A 33 3.33 14.54 21.64
CA GLU A 33 3.27 14.65 23.10
C GLU A 33 3.30 13.27 23.76
N GLY A 34 2.59 12.28 23.21
CA GLY A 34 2.65 10.92 23.72
C GLY A 34 4.04 10.28 23.63
N ALA A 35 4.79 10.56 22.56
CA ALA A 35 6.19 10.14 22.45
C ALA A 35 7.07 10.85 23.49
N ARG A 36 6.82 12.14 23.73
CA ARG A 36 7.52 12.93 24.75
C ARG A 36 7.29 12.40 26.17
N ASP A 37 6.10 11.86 26.42
CA ASP A 37 5.71 11.19 27.67
C ASP A 37 6.23 9.75 27.79
N GLY A 38 6.91 9.23 26.75
CA GLY A 38 7.53 7.91 26.77
C GLY A 38 6.59 6.75 26.43
N ARG A 39 5.44 7.02 25.82
CA ARG A 39 4.55 5.98 25.28
C ARG A 39 5.23 5.24 24.14
N THR A 40 4.81 4.01 23.88
CA THR A 40 5.39 3.21 22.79
C THR A 40 4.81 3.59 21.42
N VAL A 41 5.54 3.30 20.34
CA VAL A 41 5.05 3.49 18.96
C VAL A 41 3.70 2.81 18.76
N SER A 42 3.56 1.55 19.19
CA SER A 42 2.32 0.77 19.05
C SER A 42 1.14 1.40 19.80
N GLU A 43 1.36 1.90 21.02
CA GLU A 43 0.31 2.60 21.78
C GLU A 43 -0.17 3.88 21.09
N LEU A 44 0.74 4.62 20.44
CA LEU A 44 0.40 5.84 19.72
C LEU A 44 -0.30 5.54 18.38
N MET A 45 0.06 4.44 17.71
CA MET A 45 -0.67 3.95 16.55
C MET A 45 -2.14 3.63 16.90
N GLU A 46 -2.38 3.03 18.06
CA GLU A 46 -3.73 2.67 18.51
C GLU A 46 -4.50 3.87 19.06
N SER A 47 -3.92 4.58 20.04
CA SER A 47 -4.59 5.73 20.68
C SER A 47 -4.75 6.94 19.76
N GLY A 48 -3.96 7.05 18.69
CA GLY A 48 -4.16 8.04 17.63
C GLY A 48 -5.52 7.91 16.95
N ARG A 49 -6.12 6.72 16.95
CA ARG A 49 -7.45 6.44 16.34
C ARG A 49 -8.63 6.84 17.22
N THR A 50 -8.35 7.27 18.46
CA THR A 50 -9.37 7.69 19.43
C THR A 50 -9.30 9.19 19.74
N VAL A 51 -8.43 9.93 19.04
CA VAL A 51 -8.25 11.38 19.25
C VAL A 51 -9.49 12.16 18.79
N LEU A 52 -10.14 11.71 17.71
CA LEU A 52 -11.30 12.37 17.11
C LEU A 52 -12.40 11.36 16.79
N ALA A 53 -13.62 11.68 17.22
CA ALA A 53 -14.83 11.00 16.81
C ALA A 53 -15.34 11.54 15.46
N PRO A 54 -16.10 10.76 14.67
CA PRO A 54 -16.63 11.20 13.38
C PRO A 54 -17.50 12.46 13.48
N GLU A 55 -18.20 12.65 14.60
CA GLU A 55 -19.09 13.79 14.85
C GLU A 55 -18.33 15.09 15.15
N GLN A 56 -17.01 15.01 15.36
CA GLN A 56 -16.15 16.16 15.66
C GLN A 56 -15.50 16.77 14.41
N VAL A 57 -15.69 16.14 13.25
CA VAL A 57 -15.08 16.57 11.99
C VAL A 57 -16.14 16.88 10.93
N MET A 58 -15.76 17.68 9.94
CA MET A 58 -16.62 17.96 8.79
C MET A 58 -16.85 16.68 7.97
N ARG A 59 -18.02 16.57 7.33
CA ARG A 59 -18.32 15.49 6.38
C ARG A 59 -17.22 15.37 5.32
N GLY A 60 -16.83 14.14 4.98
CA GLY A 60 -15.77 13.87 4.00
C GLY A 60 -14.37 13.83 4.60
N VAL A 61 -14.15 14.38 5.80
CA VAL A 61 -12.82 14.38 6.45
C VAL A 61 -12.34 12.97 6.80
N PRO A 62 -13.15 12.07 7.38
CA PRO A 62 -12.71 10.70 7.65
C PRO A 62 -12.23 9.97 6.40
N GLU A 63 -12.89 10.20 5.26
CA GLU A 63 -12.58 9.55 3.99
C GLU A 63 -11.35 10.17 3.29
N MET A 64 -10.97 11.39 3.65
CA MET A 64 -9.76 12.05 3.12
C MET A 64 -8.48 11.69 3.89
N ILE A 65 -8.59 11.20 5.14
CA ILE A 65 -7.43 10.93 6.00
C ILE A 65 -7.20 9.41 6.10
N ASP A 66 -6.50 8.84 5.12
CA ASP A 66 -6.10 7.43 5.15
C ASP A 66 -5.10 7.15 6.27
N SER A 67 -4.18 8.08 6.50
CA SER A 67 -3.22 8.00 7.59
C SER A 67 -2.67 9.36 8.00
N VAL A 68 -2.25 9.46 9.25
CA VAL A 68 -1.42 10.57 9.75
C VAL A 68 -0.06 10.00 10.15
N GLN A 69 1.00 10.60 9.62
CA GLN A 69 2.37 10.21 9.88
C GLN A 69 3.11 11.32 10.62
N ALA A 70 3.84 10.95 11.67
CA ALA A 70 4.68 11.87 12.41
C ALA A 70 5.94 11.16 12.89
N GLU A 71 7.08 11.84 12.76
CA GLU A 71 8.32 11.44 13.41
C GLU A 71 8.42 12.14 14.76
N ALA A 72 8.65 11.36 15.83
CA ALA A 72 8.76 11.87 17.18
C ALA A 72 9.99 11.31 17.88
N THR A 73 10.55 12.06 18.83
CA THR A 73 11.72 11.63 19.63
C THR A 73 11.22 10.88 20.87
N PHE A 74 11.42 9.57 20.88
CA PHE A 74 11.14 8.70 22.01
C PHE A 74 12.37 8.58 22.92
N PRO A 75 12.24 8.00 24.13
CA PRO A 75 13.40 7.70 24.99
C PRO A 75 14.49 6.85 24.30
N ASP A 76 14.13 6.07 23.29
CA ASP A 76 15.02 5.21 22.50
C ASP A 76 15.36 5.80 21.10
N GLY A 77 15.16 7.11 20.92
CA GLY A 77 15.48 7.85 19.70
C GLY A 77 14.28 8.10 18.77
N THR A 78 14.53 8.72 17.62
CA THR A 78 13.48 9.11 16.68
C THR A 78 12.84 7.90 16.00
N LYS A 79 11.50 7.84 15.98
CA LYS A 79 10.71 6.82 15.28
C LYS A 79 9.60 7.46 14.47
N LEU A 80 9.26 6.84 13.34
CA LEU A 80 8.06 7.14 12.56
C LEU A 80 6.86 6.42 13.18
N VAL A 81 5.81 7.17 13.49
CA VAL A 81 4.49 6.64 13.87
C VAL A 81 3.53 6.89 12.72
N THR A 82 2.77 5.86 12.34
CA THR A 82 1.69 5.97 11.35
C THR A 82 0.38 5.56 11.98
N VAL A 83 -0.55 6.51 12.10
CA VAL A 83 -1.92 6.24 12.56
C VAL A 83 -2.77 5.99 11.33
N HIS A 84 -3.13 4.74 11.06
CA HIS A 84 -3.99 4.36 9.94
C HIS A 84 -5.47 4.56 10.29
N HIS A 85 -6.24 5.12 9.35
CA HIS A 85 -7.67 5.42 9.50
C HIS A 85 -8.00 5.99 10.90
N PRO A 86 -7.45 7.18 11.22
CA PRO A 86 -7.50 7.74 12.56
C PRO A 86 -8.90 8.19 12.99
N ILE A 87 -9.84 8.31 12.06
CA ILE A 87 -11.23 8.68 12.33
C ILE A 87 -12.11 7.61 11.67
N ALA A 88 -13.13 7.12 12.37
CA ALA A 88 -14.04 6.15 11.79
C ALA A 88 -14.81 6.77 10.60
N PRO A 89 -15.05 5.99 9.52
CA PRO A 89 -15.69 6.51 8.32
C PRO A 89 -17.12 6.99 8.61
N SER A 90 -17.52 8.05 7.92
CA SER A 90 -18.87 8.60 7.98
C SER A 90 -19.73 8.02 6.84
N ALA A 91 -21.05 7.96 7.04
CA ALA A 91 -21.94 7.55 5.95
C ALA A 91 -22.05 8.67 4.90
N GLY A 92 -21.46 8.49 3.72
CA GLY A 92 -21.59 9.44 2.60
C GLY A 92 -20.55 9.27 1.48
N PRO A 93 -20.72 10.00 0.36
CA PRO A 93 -19.76 10.01 -0.72
C PRO A 93 -18.49 10.75 -0.31
N ALA A 94 -17.35 10.17 -0.65
CA ALA A 94 -16.03 10.72 -0.33
C ALA A 94 -15.65 11.83 -1.32
N PRO A 95 -14.98 12.92 -0.88
CA PRO A 95 -14.38 13.86 -1.81
C PRO A 95 -13.41 13.14 -2.76
N GLY A 96 -13.63 13.28 -4.07
CA GLY A 96 -12.82 12.59 -5.09
C GLY A 96 -13.19 11.13 -5.33
N GLU A 97 -14.36 10.68 -4.85
CA GLU A 97 -14.88 9.33 -5.12
C GLU A 97 -14.90 9.02 -6.62
N VAL A 98 -14.38 7.83 -6.95
CA VAL A 98 -14.39 7.29 -8.31
C VAL A 98 -15.53 6.30 -8.44
N VAL A 99 -16.53 6.66 -9.25
CA VAL A 99 -17.63 5.75 -9.60
C VAL A 99 -17.17 4.84 -10.74
N VAL A 100 -16.94 3.57 -10.42
CA VAL A 100 -16.47 2.56 -11.38
C VAL A 100 -17.64 1.87 -12.08
N GLY A 101 -17.41 1.39 -13.31
CA GLY A 101 -18.35 0.47 -13.98
C GLY A 101 -18.36 -0.90 -13.31
N SER A 102 -19.43 -1.68 -13.50
CA SER A 102 -19.58 -3.03 -12.94
C SER A 102 -18.75 -4.09 -13.66
N GLU A 103 -18.41 -3.85 -14.92
CA GLU A 103 -17.73 -4.82 -15.76
C GLU A 103 -16.22 -4.86 -15.49
N PRO A 104 -15.63 -6.05 -15.28
CA PRO A 104 -14.19 -6.20 -15.19
C PRO A 104 -13.47 -5.75 -16.46
N VAL A 105 -12.26 -5.20 -16.31
CA VAL A 105 -11.39 -4.86 -17.43
C VAL A 105 -10.59 -6.09 -17.85
N GLU A 106 -10.73 -6.51 -19.11
CA GLU A 106 -9.97 -7.65 -19.65
C GLU A 106 -8.46 -7.33 -19.70
N LEU A 107 -7.64 -8.24 -19.16
CA LEU A 107 -6.19 -8.14 -19.20
C LEU A 107 -5.64 -8.75 -20.49
N ASN A 108 -4.76 -8.02 -21.18
CA ASN A 108 -4.03 -8.48 -22.35
C ASN A 108 -4.93 -9.13 -23.42
N PRO A 109 -5.98 -8.42 -23.90
CA PRO A 109 -6.99 -9.00 -24.79
C PRO A 109 -6.38 -9.56 -26.08
N GLY A 110 -6.89 -10.70 -26.52
CA GLY A 110 -6.49 -11.36 -27.76
C GLY A 110 -5.08 -11.94 -27.79
N ARG A 111 -4.32 -11.92 -26.68
CA ARG A 111 -2.98 -12.51 -26.63
C ARG A 111 -3.03 -14.02 -26.40
N PRO A 112 -2.15 -14.81 -27.07
CA PRO A 112 -2.00 -16.21 -26.74
C PRO A 112 -1.44 -16.37 -25.32
N ARG A 113 -1.93 -17.38 -24.62
CA ARG A 113 -1.57 -17.69 -23.23
C ARG A 113 -0.90 -19.05 -23.17
N VAL A 114 0.16 -19.14 -22.38
CA VAL A 114 0.83 -20.40 -22.04
C VAL A 114 0.80 -20.53 -20.53
N THR A 115 0.38 -21.70 -20.05
CA THR A 115 0.37 -22.02 -18.62
C THR A 115 1.53 -22.96 -18.32
N MET A 116 2.23 -22.74 -17.21
CA MET A 116 3.29 -23.62 -16.75
C MET A 116 3.38 -23.66 -15.22
N VAL A 117 3.80 -24.81 -14.70
CA VAL A 117 4.12 -24.99 -13.28
C VAL A 117 5.56 -24.55 -13.03
N VAL A 118 5.74 -23.76 -11.97
CA VAL A 118 7.03 -23.20 -11.56
C VAL A 118 7.27 -23.59 -10.11
N VAL A 119 8.47 -24.09 -9.82
CA VAL A 119 8.86 -24.51 -8.48
C VAL A 119 10.06 -23.70 -8.03
N ASN A 120 9.99 -23.08 -6.85
CA ASN A 120 11.16 -22.44 -6.26
C ASN A 120 12.00 -23.48 -5.52
N VAL A 121 13.12 -23.89 -6.11
CA VAL A 121 14.07 -24.84 -5.51
C VAL A 121 15.13 -24.16 -4.64
N ALA A 122 15.12 -22.84 -4.53
CA ALA A 122 16.00 -22.09 -3.64
C ALA A 122 15.44 -22.03 -2.20
N ASP A 123 16.30 -21.58 -1.28
CA ASP A 123 16.03 -21.44 0.15
C ASP A 123 15.40 -20.09 0.55
N ARG A 124 15.21 -19.20 -0.43
CA ARG A 124 14.69 -17.86 -0.25
C ARG A 124 13.52 -17.58 -1.18
N PRO A 125 12.55 -16.74 -0.76
CA PRO A 125 11.44 -16.38 -1.59
C PRO A 125 11.89 -15.57 -2.81
N VAL A 126 11.23 -15.82 -3.95
CA VAL A 126 11.44 -15.09 -5.20
C VAL A 126 10.14 -14.40 -5.61
N GLN A 127 10.22 -13.14 -6.03
CA GLN A 127 9.08 -12.39 -6.54
C GLN A 127 9.38 -11.89 -7.95
N VAL A 128 8.48 -12.18 -8.89
CA VAL A 128 8.65 -11.85 -10.32
C VAL A 128 7.56 -10.87 -10.74
N GLY A 129 7.96 -9.71 -11.26
CA GLY A 129 7.05 -8.67 -11.71
C GLY A 129 6.37 -8.96 -13.06
N SER A 130 5.22 -8.34 -13.28
CA SER A 130 4.35 -8.48 -14.46
C SER A 130 5.06 -8.38 -15.82
N HIS A 131 6.08 -7.52 -15.94
CA HIS A 131 6.75 -7.20 -17.21
C HIS A 131 8.18 -7.74 -17.31
N PHE A 132 8.59 -8.57 -16.35
CA PHE A 132 9.89 -9.21 -16.41
C PHE A 132 9.89 -10.32 -17.46
N HIS A 133 10.98 -10.45 -18.23
CA HIS A 133 11.13 -11.55 -19.19
C HIS A 133 11.24 -12.87 -18.43
N PHE A 134 10.21 -13.72 -18.52
CA PHE A 134 10.03 -14.83 -17.58
C PHE A 134 11.16 -15.86 -17.67
N ALA A 135 11.70 -16.13 -18.86
CA ALA A 135 12.86 -17.02 -19.01
C ALA A 135 14.14 -16.52 -18.32
N SER A 136 14.24 -15.22 -18.01
CA SER A 136 15.42 -14.61 -17.36
C SER A 136 15.28 -14.48 -15.83
N VAL A 137 14.22 -15.04 -15.22
CA VAL A 137 14.01 -14.94 -13.76
C VAL A 137 15.08 -15.72 -12.99
N ASN A 138 15.14 -15.51 -11.68
CA ASN A 138 16.07 -16.18 -10.76
C ASN A 138 16.23 -17.68 -11.11
N THR A 139 17.49 -18.15 -11.15
CA THR A 139 17.84 -19.54 -11.49
C THR A 139 17.33 -20.56 -10.48
N GLY A 140 16.98 -20.12 -9.26
CA GLY A 140 16.28 -20.92 -8.26
C GLY A 140 14.83 -21.25 -8.61
N LEU A 141 14.25 -20.66 -9.66
CA LEU A 141 12.96 -21.08 -10.19
C LEU A 141 13.17 -22.14 -11.28
N SER A 142 12.61 -23.32 -11.05
CA SER A 142 12.61 -24.47 -11.95
C SER A 142 11.31 -24.51 -12.76
N PHE A 143 11.45 -24.48 -14.09
CA PHE A 143 10.39 -24.53 -15.10
C PHE A 143 11.04 -24.64 -16.48
N ASP A 144 10.25 -24.82 -17.54
CA ASP A 144 10.72 -24.82 -18.93
C ASP A 144 11.06 -23.39 -19.39
N ARG A 145 12.35 -23.05 -19.40
CA ARG A 145 12.85 -21.72 -19.81
C ARG A 145 12.76 -21.48 -21.31
N GLU A 146 12.85 -22.53 -22.12
CA GLU A 146 12.74 -22.41 -23.58
C GLU A 146 11.31 -22.05 -23.96
N ALA A 147 10.32 -22.74 -23.37
CA ALA A 147 8.90 -22.42 -23.53
C ALA A 147 8.54 -21.02 -23.00
N ALA A 148 9.24 -20.52 -21.98
CA ALA A 148 9.02 -19.19 -21.41
C ALA A 148 9.75 -18.05 -22.17
N PHE A 149 10.57 -18.37 -23.18
CA PHE A 149 11.37 -17.36 -23.87
C PHE A 149 10.48 -16.41 -24.69
N GLY A 150 10.67 -15.11 -24.50
CA GLY A 150 9.84 -14.06 -25.10
C GLY A 150 8.50 -13.84 -24.41
N TYR A 151 8.28 -14.43 -23.23
CA TYR A 151 7.05 -14.28 -22.45
C TYR A 151 7.24 -13.48 -21.16
N ARG A 152 6.12 -12.98 -20.62
CA ARG A 152 5.99 -12.33 -19.31
C ARG A 152 4.71 -12.81 -18.62
N LEU A 153 4.58 -12.57 -17.31
CA LEU A 153 3.38 -12.94 -16.55
C LEU A 153 2.13 -12.22 -17.10
N ASP A 154 1.03 -12.96 -17.19
CA ASP A 154 -0.30 -12.44 -17.55
C ASP A 154 -1.06 -11.98 -16.31
N ILE A 155 -0.55 -10.91 -15.69
CA ILE A 155 -1.10 -10.32 -14.47
C ILE A 155 -1.24 -8.79 -14.63
N PRO A 156 -1.98 -8.09 -13.76
CA PRO A 156 -2.08 -6.64 -13.81
C PRO A 156 -0.71 -5.95 -13.81
N ALA A 157 -0.56 -4.93 -14.65
CA ALA A 157 0.70 -4.19 -14.75
C ALA A 157 1.12 -3.62 -13.38
N GLY A 158 2.42 -3.69 -13.07
CA GLY A 158 2.98 -3.26 -11.77
C GLY A 158 2.87 -4.28 -10.65
N THR A 159 2.07 -5.34 -10.79
CA THR A 159 1.99 -6.43 -9.79
C THR A 159 3.06 -7.50 -10.01
N ALA A 160 3.12 -8.48 -9.10
CA ALA A 160 4.09 -9.57 -9.12
C ALA A 160 3.51 -10.88 -8.58
N VAL A 161 4.11 -12.00 -8.97
CA VAL A 161 3.86 -13.32 -8.38
C VAL A 161 5.01 -13.68 -7.45
N ARG A 162 4.66 -14.15 -6.25
CA ARG A 162 5.60 -14.61 -5.23
C ARG A 162 5.66 -16.14 -5.19
N PHE A 163 6.87 -16.67 -5.12
CA PHE A 163 7.19 -18.09 -5.05
C PHE A 163 7.94 -18.38 -3.76
N GLU A 164 7.30 -19.09 -2.83
CA GLU A 164 7.93 -19.55 -1.59
C GLU A 164 8.82 -20.78 -1.86
N PRO A 165 9.91 -20.98 -1.10
CA PRO A 165 10.75 -22.17 -1.18
C PRO A 165 9.94 -23.48 -1.15
N GLY A 166 10.20 -24.37 -2.11
CA GLY A 166 9.60 -25.69 -2.22
C GLY A 166 8.14 -25.74 -2.69
N VAL A 167 7.49 -24.58 -2.90
CA VAL A 167 6.08 -24.53 -3.30
C VAL A 167 5.96 -24.48 -4.81
N GLU A 168 5.22 -25.44 -5.38
CA GLU A 168 4.83 -25.41 -6.78
C GLU A 168 3.73 -24.37 -7.01
N ARG A 169 3.82 -23.64 -8.11
CA ARG A 169 2.80 -22.67 -8.50
C ARG A 169 2.60 -22.66 -10.01
N GLU A 170 1.36 -22.79 -10.41
CA GLU A 170 0.96 -22.58 -11.81
C GLU A 170 0.89 -21.08 -12.12
N VAL A 171 1.46 -20.67 -13.26
CA VAL A 171 1.40 -19.31 -13.78
C VAL A 171 0.97 -19.29 -15.24
N THR A 172 0.29 -18.21 -15.62
CA THR A 172 -0.06 -17.91 -17.01
C THR A 172 0.86 -16.84 -17.55
N LEU A 173 1.38 -17.05 -18.76
CA LEU A 173 2.26 -16.14 -19.46
C LEU A 173 1.65 -15.65 -20.77
N VAL A 174 1.98 -14.43 -21.15
CA VAL A 174 1.66 -13.81 -22.45
C VAL A 174 2.94 -13.34 -23.13
N PRO A 175 2.99 -13.32 -24.48
CA PRO A 175 4.19 -12.87 -25.18
C PRO A 175 4.46 -11.39 -24.93
N LEU A 176 5.75 -11.05 -24.89
CA LEU A 176 6.22 -9.68 -25.03
C LEU A 176 5.68 -9.09 -26.36
N ALA A 177 5.35 -7.80 -26.33
CA ALA A 177 4.88 -7.06 -27.50
C ALA A 177 5.93 -6.03 -27.94
N GLY A 178 5.59 -5.20 -28.93
CA GLY A 178 6.54 -4.26 -29.54
C GLY A 178 7.64 -4.98 -30.30
N LEU A 179 8.88 -4.49 -30.20
CA LEU A 179 10.04 -5.05 -30.92
C LEU A 179 10.52 -6.40 -30.37
N ARG A 180 10.00 -6.85 -29.23
CA ARG A 180 10.39 -8.11 -28.56
C ARG A 180 11.91 -8.24 -28.32
N ILE A 181 12.56 -7.12 -27.99
CA ILE A 181 13.99 -7.08 -27.66
C ILE A 181 14.14 -7.05 -26.13
N VAL A 182 14.79 -8.08 -25.57
CA VAL A 182 15.13 -8.15 -24.15
C VAL A 182 16.55 -7.61 -23.94
N ARG A 183 16.72 -6.58 -23.11
CA ARG A 183 18.03 -5.97 -22.79
C ARG A 183 18.29 -6.00 -21.28
N GLY A 184 19.55 -6.19 -20.90
CA GLY A 184 20.04 -5.98 -19.52
C GLY A 184 19.69 -7.05 -18.48
N LEU A 185 18.93 -8.08 -18.85
CA LEU A 185 18.56 -9.17 -17.93
C LEU A 185 19.56 -10.35 -18.02
N GLN A 186 19.46 -11.26 -17.04
CA GLN A 186 20.27 -12.48 -17.02
C GLN A 186 19.92 -13.38 -18.23
N ARG A 187 20.95 -14.03 -18.79
CA ARG A 187 20.82 -15.02 -19.86
C ARG A 187 20.64 -16.40 -19.27
#